data_AF-A0A7C9RYT3-F1
#
_entry.id   AF-A0A7C9RYT3-F1
#
_cell.length_a   1.000
_cell.length_b   1.000
_cell.length_c   1.000
_cell.angle_alpha   90.00
_cell.angle_beta   90.00
_cell.angle_gamma   90.00
#
_symmetry.space_group_name_H-M   'P 1'
#
loop_
_entity.id
_entity.type
_entity.pdbx_description
1 polymer ?
#
loop_
_entity_poly.entity_id
_entity_poly.type
_entity_poly.pdbx_seq_one_letter_code
_entity_poly.pdbx_strand_id
1 'polypeptide(L)'
;MANSAGSARSEGTEVTLRSKTMLLDFAGECQVEGAGDAVRLTELWLTADLPDAGGAEDGGTVQLELDGDVLTATVVQPGGKVELTAREPVRWSASGGDVQPVDEEIGFVLAEAPESTVLLVRGLTVRMS
;
A
#
# COMPACT_ATOMS: atom_id res chain seq x y z
N MET A 1 17.66 8.87 17.42
CA MET A 1 16.43 8.80 16.59
C MET A 1 15.62 7.64 17.11
N ALA A 2 14.33 7.81 17.36
CA ALA A 2 13.47 6.70 17.75
C ALA A 2 13.27 5.82 16.52
N ASN A 3 13.55 4.53 16.66
CA ASN A 3 13.27 3.53 15.65
C ASN A 3 12.20 2.62 16.24
N SER A 4 11.10 2.46 15.52
CA SER A 4 9.99 1.62 15.92
C SER A 4 9.77 0.62 14.80
N ALA A 5 10.05 -0.65 15.07
CA ALA A 5 9.69 -1.78 14.22
C ALA A 5 8.57 -2.54 14.92
N GLY A 6 7.55 -2.96 14.19
CA GLY A 6 6.43 -3.67 14.79
C GLY A 6 5.38 -4.09 13.78
N SER A 7 4.35 -4.74 14.31
CA SER A 7 3.18 -5.08 13.51
C SER A 7 2.49 -3.80 13.05
N ALA A 8 2.08 -3.79 11.79
CA ALA A 8 1.47 -2.67 11.10
C ALA A 8 0.09 -3.06 10.62
N ARG A 9 -0.88 -2.15 10.74
CA ARG A 9 -2.24 -2.34 10.23
C ARG A 9 -2.76 -1.07 9.59
N SER A 10 -3.59 -1.21 8.57
CA SER A 10 -4.42 -0.13 8.03
C SER A 10 -5.82 -0.64 7.81
N GLU A 11 -6.82 0.04 8.33
CA GLU A 11 -8.22 -0.37 8.25
C GLU A 11 -8.98 0.53 7.29
N GLY A 12 -9.87 -0.03 6.48
CA GLY A 12 -10.72 0.73 5.57
C GLY A 12 -9.94 1.53 4.52
N THR A 13 -8.80 1.03 4.05
CA THR A 13 -8.05 1.66 2.96
C THR A 13 -8.84 1.53 1.66
N GLU A 14 -9.10 2.65 0.97
CA GLU A 14 -9.78 2.61 -0.31
C GLU A 14 -8.79 2.17 -1.41
N VAL A 15 -9.15 1.09 -2.10
CA VAL A 15 -8.37 0.52 -3.18
C VAL A 15 -9.22 0.45 -4.44
N THR A 16 -8.75 1.11 -5.51
CA THR A 16 -9.34 0.98 -6.84
C THR A 16 -8.43 0.17 -7.73
N LEU A 17 -8.88 -1.04 -8.11
CA LEU A 17 -8.18 -1.95 -9.01
C LEU A 17 -8.99 -2.08 -10.31
N ARG A 18 -8.40 -1.73 -11.45
CA ARG A 18 -9.05 -1.83 -12.78
C ARG A 18 -10.49 -1.27 -12.82
N SER A 19 -10.73 -0.13 -12.17
CA SER A 19 -12.05 0.54 -12.03
C SER A 19 -13.02 -0.03 -11.00
N LYS A 20 -12.68 -1.10 -10.27
CA LYS A 20 -13.45 -1.56 -9.11
C LYS A 20 -12.86 -0.96 -7.83
N THR A 21 -13.67 -0.24 -7.06
CA THR A 21 -13.30 0.34 -5.77
C THR A 21 -13.78 -0.54 -4.63
N MET A 22 -12.93 -0.77 -3.63
CA MET A 22 -13.21 -1.58 -2.45
C MET A 22 -12.48 -1.01 -1.23
N LEU A 23 -12.95 -1.37 -0.03
CA LEU A 23 -12.28 -1.06 1.23
C LEU A 23 -11.52 -2.32 1.67
N LEU A 24 -10.21 -2.18 1.88
CA LEU A 24 -9.33 -3.26 2.28
C LEU A 24 -8.72 -2.98 3.66
N ASP A 25 -8.60 -4.03 4.46
CA ASP A 25 -7.86 -4.01 5.70
C ASP A 25 -6.49 -4.66 5.47
N PHE A 26 -5.44 -3.86 5.59
CA PHE A 26 -4.06 -4.30 5.47
C PHE A 26 -3.49 -4.70 6.82
N ALA A 27 -2.71 -5.76 6.83
CA ALA A 27 -1.90 -6.17 7.96
C ALA A 27 -0.49 -6.59 7.51
N GLY A 28 0.49 -6.36 8.37
CA GLY A 28 1.86 -6.82 8.15
C GLY A 28 2.82 -6.16 9.11
N GLU A 29 3.94 -5.65 8.59
CA GLU A 29 5.05 -5.12 9.38
C GLU A 29 5.56 -3.83 8.76
N CYS A 30 6.10 -2.94 9.59
CA CYS A 30 6.85 -1.79 9.10
C CYS A 30 7.87 -1.33 10.15
N GLN A 31 8.88 -0.62 9.68
CA GLN A 31 9.80 0.12 10.52
C GLN A 31 9.71 1.61 10.19
N VAL A 32 9.63 2.44 11.23
CA VAL A 32 9.55 3.89 11.12
C VAL A 32 10.78 4.52 11.76
N GLU A 33 11.53 5.26 10.94
CA GLU A 33 12.65 6.07 11.38
C GLU A 33 12.26 7.55 11.40
N GLY A 34 12.36 8.16 12.59
CA GLY A 34 12.05 9.57 12.79
C GLY A 34 10.65 9.83 13.36
N ALA A 35 10.28 11.11 13.44
CA ALA A 35 8.97 11.56 13.92
C ALA A 35 8.64 12.95 13.33
N GLY A 36 7.35 13.24 13.14
CA GLY A 36 6.86 14.52 12.64
C GLY A 36 6.49 14.52 11.15
N ASP A 37 6.60 15.68 10.51
CA ASP A 37 6.06 15.95 9.17
C ASP A 37 6.76 15.17 8.03
N ALA A 38 7.95 14.63 8.30
CA ALA A 38 8.67 13.78 7.37
C ALA A 38 9.29 12.61 8.13
N VAL A 39 8.83 11.40 7.81
CA VAL A 39 9.38 10.16 8.35
C VAL A 39 9.87 9.26 7.23
N ARG A 40 10.78 8.36 7.56
CA ARG A 40 11.21 7.31 6.65
C ARG A 40 10.59 6.00 7.09
N LEU A 41 9.81 5.40 6.20
CA LEU A 41 9.37 4.02 6.33
C LEU A 41 10.42 3.12 5.68
N THR A 42 10.76 2.03 6.35
CA THR A 42 11.61 0.96 5.84
C THR A 42 10.94 -0.37 6.17
N GLU A 43 11.26 -1.41 5.39
CA GLU A 43 10.73 -2.77 5.63
C GLU A 43 9.19 -2.80 5.71
N LEU A 44 8.52 -1.88 5.00
CA LEU A 44 7.06 -1.88 4.91
C LEU A 44 6.64 -3.11 4.11
N TRP A 45 5.86 -3.96 4.74
CA TRP A 45 5.17 -5.08 4.13
C TRP A 45 3.74 -5.10 4.63
N LEU A 46 2.78 -4.87 3.74
CA LEU A 46 1.36 -4.91 4.07
C LEU A 46 0.63 -5.83 3.10
N THR A 47 -0.26 -6.67 3.60
CA THR A 47 -1.09 -7.55 2.78
C THR A 47 -2.56 -7.38 3.15
N ALA A 48 -3.42 -7.38 2.14
CA ALA A 48 -4.87 -7.41 2.28
C ALA A 48 -5.48 -8.44 1.33
N ASP A 49 -6.58 -9.06 1.76
CA ASP A 49 -7.38 -9.96 0.92
C ASP A 49 -8.34 -9.16 0.04
N LEU A 50 -8.41 -9.51 -1.24
CA LEU A 50 -9.43 -8.98 -2.15
C LEU A 50 -10.77 -9.70 -1.90
N PRO A 51 -11.89 -8.98 -1.90
CA PRO A 51 -13.20 -9.61 -1.75
C PRO A 51 -13.50 -10.53 -2.93
N ASP A 52 -14.03 -11.72 -2.62
CA ASP A 52 -14.54 -12.66 -3.62
C ASP A 52 -16.06 -12.46 -3.78
N ALA A 53 -16.46 -11.86 -4.90
CA ALA A 53 -17.85 -11.67 -5.28
C ALA A 53 -18.36 -12.75 -6.27
N GLY A 54 -17.58 -13.83 -6.49
CA GLY A 54 -17.96 -14.97 -7.31
C GLY A 54 -17.65 -14.83 -8.80
N GLY A 55 -16.98 -13.76 -9.23
CA GLY A 55 -16.46 -13.60 -10.58
C GLY A 55 -15.13 -14.34 -10.79
N ALA A 56 -14.81 -14.67 -12.04
CA ALA A 56 -13.59 -15.43 -12.39
C ALA A 56 -12.27 -14.70 -12.03
N GLU A 57 -12.33 -13.38 -11.86
CA GLU A 57 -11.21 -12.52 -11.44
C GLU A 57 -11.39 -11.95 -10.03
N ASP A 58 -12.41 -12.38 -9.28
CA ASP A 58 -12.62 -11.90 -7.90
C ASP A 58 -11.78 -12.71 -6.91
N GLY A 59 -11.59 -12.17 -5.71
CA GLY A 59 -10.68 -12.73 -4.71
C GLY A 59 -9.20 -12.50 -5.02
N GLY A 60 -8.34 -13.02 -4.14
CA GLY A 60 -6.89 -12.87 -4.22
C GLY A 60 -6.33 -11.95 -3.15
N THR A 61 -5.14 -11.38 -3.40
CA THR A 61 -4.44 -10.51 -2.44
C THR A 61 -3.83 -9.29 -3.11
N VAL A 62 -3.74 -8.21 -2.34
CA VAL A 62 -2.90 -7.04 -2.64
C VAL A 62 -1.82 -6.96 -1.58
N GLN A 63 -0.58 -6.89 -2.02
CA GLN A 63 0.58 -6.67 -1.17
C GLN A 63 1.23 -5.35 -1.52
N LEU A 64 1.52 -4.52 -0.52
CA LEU A 64 2.32 -3.30 -0.65
C LEU A 64 3.68 -3.53 0.02
N GLU A 65 4.76 -3.18 -0.67
CA GLU A 65 6.12 -3.41 -0.18
C GLU A 65 7.02 -2.20 -0.50
N LEU A 66 7.87 -1.81 0.44
CA LEU A 66 8.97 -0.87 0.17
C LEU A 66 10.25 -1.64 -0.18
N ASP A 67 10.63 -1.61 -1.46
CA ASP A 67 11.94 -2.06 -1.92
C ASP A 67 12.90 -0.86 -1.96
N GLY A 68 13.70 -0.73 -0.90
CA GLY A 68 14.49 0.48 -0.66
C GLY A 68 13.59 1.69 -0.40
N ASP A 69 13.63 2.66 -1.32
CA ASP A 69 12.78 3.87 -1.25
C ASP A 69 11.63 3.84 -2.29
N VAL A 70 11.43 2.72 -2.99
CA VAL A 70 10.39 2.54 -4.00
C VAL A 70 9.26 1.71 -3.45
N LEU A 71 8.05 2.27 -3.43
CA LEU A 71 6.85 1.54 -3.07
C LEU A 71 6.35 0.73 -4.29
N THR A 72 6.18 -0.57 -4.08
CA THR A 72 5.64 -1.49 -5.07
C THR A 72 4.33 -2.09 -4.58
N ALA A 73 3.52 -2.56 -5.53
CA ALA A 73 2.33 -3.33 -5.24
C ALA A 73 2.35 -4.63 -6.04
N THR A 74 2.09 -5.74 -5.37
CA THR A 74 1.85 -7.03 -6.01
C THR A 74 0.37 -7.37 -5.86
N VAL A 75 -0.30 -7.64 -6.97
CA VAL A 75 -1.70 -8.11 -6.98
C VAL A 75 -1.73 -9.54 -7.51
N VAL A 76 -2.24 -10.47 -6.70
CA VAL A 76 -2.41 -11.87 -7.06
C VAL A 76 -3.90 -12.17 -7.11
N GLN A 77 -4.39 -12.62 -8.26
CA GLN A 77 -5.78 -13.00 -8.49
C GLN A 77 -5.83 -14.37 -9.20
N PRO A 78 -6.98 -15.06 -9.26
CA PRO A 78 -7.08 -16.37 -9.92
C PRO A 78 -6.55 -16.40 -11.37
N GLY A 79 -6.65 -15.26 -12.08
CA GLY A 79 -6.16 -15.10 -13.45
C GLY A 79 -4.65 -14.83 -13.59
N GLY A 80 -3.93 -14.56 -12.49
CA GLY A 80 -2.48 -14.32 -12.53
C GLY A 80 -1.96 -13.36 -11.46
N LYS A 81 -0.67 -13.04 -11.58
CA LYS A 81 0.05 -12.09 -10.74
C LYS A 81 0.47 -10.89 -11.58
N VAL A 82 0.34 -9.69 -11.02
CA VAL A 82 0.88 -8.44 -11.58
C VAL A 82 1.71 -7.71 -10.53
N GLU A 83 2.85 -7.19 -10.96
CA GLU A 83 3.74 -6.34 -10.17
C GLU A 83 3.64 -4.92 -10.70
N LEU A 84 3.48 -3.97 -9.78
CA LEU A 84 3.25 -2.56 -10.08
C LEU A 84 4.21 -1.71 -9.26
N THR A 85 4.54 -0.54 -9.77
CA THR A 85 5.39 0.44 -9.07
C THR A 85 4.60 1.71 -8.85
N ALA A 86 4.79 2.36 -7.70
CA ALA A 86 4.23 3.68 -7.48
C ALA A 86 4.73 4.63 -8.57
N ARG A 87 3.80 5.39 -9.15
CA ARG A 87 4.06 6.33 -10.25
C ARG A 87 5.05 7.42 -9.85
N GLU A 88 4.99 7.83 -8.58
CA GLU A 88 5.83 8.85 -7.99
C GLU A 88 6.39 8.36 -6.65
N PRO A 89 7.56 8.85 -6.21
CA PRO A 89 8.08 8.53 -4.89
C PRO A 89 7.10 8.93 -3.78
N VAL A 90 6.77 7.99 -2.89
CA VAL A 90 5.83 8.22 -1.80
C VAL A 90 6.55 8.84 -0.61
N ARG A 91 6.09 10.02 -0.20
CA ARG A 91 6.55 10.69 1.01
C ARG A 91 5.64 10.33 2.17
N TRP A 92 6.21 10.20 3.37
CA TRP A 92 5.50 9.75 4.55
C TRP A 92 5.56 10.77 5.68
N SER A 93 4.48 10.88 6.42
CA SER A 93 4.36 11.71 7.62
C SER A 93 3.86 10.87 8.79
N ALA A 94 4.25 11.22 10.01
CA ALA A 94 3.75 10.57 11.22
C ALA A 94 3.02 11.59 12.10
N SER A 95 1.78 11.27 12.48
CA SER A 95 0.96 12.09 13.35
C SER A 95 0.19 11.21 14.33
N GLY A 96 0.28 11.53 15.63
CA GLY A 96 -0.48 10.81 16.65
C GLY A 96 -0.16 9.32 16.80
N GLY A 97 0.97 8.84 16.29
CA GLY A 97 1.35 7.42 16.27
C GLY A 97 0.94 6.66 15.01
N ASP A 98 0.20 7.31 14.12
CA ASP A 98 -0.16 6.78 12.81
C ASP A 98 0.79 7.35 11.75
N VAL A 99 1.10 6.54 10.73
CA VAL A 99 1.94 6.93 9.59
C VAL A 99 1.11 6.88 8.31
N GLN A 100 1.21 7.91 7.49
CA GLN A 100 0.42 8.03 6.27
C GLN A 100 1.21 8.68 5.13
N PRO A 101 0.85 8.39 3.87
CA PRO A 101 1.35 9.14 2.73
C PRO A 101 1.02 10.62 2.88
N VAL A 102 1.94 11.49 2.45
CA VAL A 102 1.72 12.94 2.42
C VAL A 102 0.69 13.30 1.35
N ASP A 103 0.75 12.59 0.22
CA ASP A 103 -0.17 12.76 -0.89
C ASP A 103 -1.43 11.91 -0.67
N GLU A 104 -2.62 12.42 -1.02
CA GLU A 104 -3.91 11.78 -0.70
C GLU A 104 -4.14 10.44 -1.43
N GLU A 105 -3.43 10.24 -2.54
CA GLU A 105 -3.51 9.04 -3.36
C GLU A 105 -2.14 8.54 -3.82
N ILE A 106 -2.00 7.22 -3.90
CA ILE A 106 -0.84 6.56 -4.48
C ILE A 106 -1.32 5.79 -5.71
N GLY A 107 -0.90 6.27 -6.89
CA GLY A 107 -1.13 5.58 -8.15
C GLY A 107 -0.01 4.57 -8.43
N PHE A 108 -0.39 3.35 -8.79
CA PHE A 108 0.52 2.29 -9.18
C PHE A 108 0.32 1.93 -10.65
N VAL A 109 1.43 1.79 -11.37
CA VAL A 109 1.48 1.59 -12.82
C VAL A 109 2.29 0.36 -13.16
N LEU A 110 2.10 -0.16 -14.37
CA LEU A 110 3.01 -1.15 -14.97
C LEU A 110 4.28 -0.45 -15.43
N ALA A 111 5.44 -1.08 -15.24
CA ALA A 111 6.72 -0.52 -15.67
C ALA A 111 6.77 -0.31 -17.19
N GLU A 112 6.13 -1.20 -17.96
CA GLU A 112 6.04 -1.14 -19.42
C GLU A 112 4.95 -0.18 -19.94
N ALA A 113 4.04 0.29 -19.08
CA ALA A 113 2.93 1.19 -19.44
C ALA A 113 2.68 2.25 -18.35
N PRO A 114 3.66 3.14 -18.08
CA PRO A 114 3.62 4.08 -16.97
C PRO A 114 2.53 5.16 -17.09
N GLU A 115 1.96 5.34 -18.29
CA GLU A 115 0.86 6.28 -18.52
C GLU A 115 -0.48 5.81 -17.95
N SER A 116 -0.62 4.51 -17.64
CA SER A 116 -1.87 3.89 -17.21
C SER A 116 -1.81 3.42 -15.75
N THR A 117 -2.60 4.06 -14.89
CA THR A 117 -2.77 3.63 -13.49
C THR A 117 -3.61 2.35 -13.44
N VAL A 118 -3.06 1.31 -12.83
CA VAL A 118 -3.72 0.00 -12.68
C VAL A 118 -4.38 -0.15 -11.32
N LEU A 119 -3.69 0.35 -10.28
CA LEU A 119 -4.11 0.30 -8.89
C LEU A 119 -3.97 1.71 -8.30
N LEU A 120 -4.98 2.12 -7.53
CA LEU A 120 -4.98 3.39 -6.81
C LEU A 120 -5.30 3.10 -5.35
N VAL A 121 -4.48 3.63 -4.44
CA VAL A 121 -4.63 3.48 -2.99
C VAL A 121 -4.89 4.85 -2.38
N ARG A 122 -5.93 4.97 -1.55
CA ARG A 122 -6.32 6.19 -0.84
C ARG A 122 -6.63 5.91 0.62
N GLY A 123 -6.36 6.88 1.48
CA GLY A 123 -6.62 6.76 2.91
C GLY A 123 -5.79 5.68 3.60
N LEU A 124 -4.59 5.38 3.10
CA LEU A 124 -3.67 4.44 3.73
C LEU A 124 -3.13 5.07 5.03
N THR A 125 -3.64 4.62 6.17
CA THR A 125 -3.17 5.01 7.50
C THR A 125 -2.58 3.79 8.20
N VAL A 126 -1.26 3.76 8.33
CA VAL A 126 -0.51 2.66 8.94
C VAL A 126 -0.37 2.92 10.45
N ARG A 127 -1.04 2.09 11.25
CA ARG A 127 -0.92 2.09 12.70
C ARG A 127 0.05 1.00 13.15
N MET A 128 1.04 1.38 13.95
CA MET A 128 1.96 0.44 14.57
C MET A 128 1.39 -0.06 15.91
N SER A 129 1.58 -1.35 16.22
CA SER A 129 1.16 -1.99 17.47
C SER A 129 2.25 -2.81 18.11
#